data_AF-U6RRK7-F1
#
_entry.id   AF-U6RRK7-F1
#
_cell.length_a   1.000
_cell.length_b   1.000
_cell.length_c   1.000
_cell.angle_alpha   90.00
_cell.angle_beta   90.00
_cell.angle_gamma   90.00
#
_symmetry.space_group_name_H-M   'P 1'
#
loop_
_entity.id
_entity.type
_entity.pdbx_description
1 polymer ?
#
loop_
_entity_poly.entity_id
_entity_poly.type
_entity_poly.pdbx_seq_one_letter_code
_entity_poly.pdbx_strand_id
1 'polypeptide(L)' 'MEAKFKIGETLIITDDPDESKRGKEVVVVDTFHFIRKSKVSESAVDLWEYKVKDETRIMGWISEYHLESLIKTI' A
#
# COMPACT_ATOMS: atom_id res chain seq x y z
N MET A 1 -0.53 -14.41 -5.75
CA MET A 1 0.10 -13.21 -6.35
C MET A 1 1.29 -12.85 -5.47
N GLU A 2 2.37 -12.30 -6.02
CA GLU A 2 3.50 -11.83 -5.19
C GLU A 2 3.25 -10.38 -4.76
N ALA A 3 3.83 -9.96 -3.63
CA ALA A 3 3.75 -8.59 -3.18
C ALA A 3 4.44 -7.67 -4.19
N LYS A 4 3.75 -6.59 -4.60
CA LYS A 4 4.29 -5.60 -5.53
C LYS A 4 5.45 -4.81 -4.93
N PHE A 5 5.37 -4.48 -3.64
CA PHE A 5 6.37 -3.69 -2.92
C PHE A 5 7.08 -4.50 -1.85
N LYS A 6 8.33 -4.15 -1.56
CA LYS A 6 9.17 -4.83 -0.57
C LYS A 6 9.30 -4.03 0.71
N ILE A 7 9.53 -4.73 1.82
CA ILE A 7 9.89 -4.07 3.09
C ILE A 7 11.20 -3.29 2.88
N GLY A 8 11.19 -2.02 3.33
CA GLY A 8 12.28 -1.07 3.12
C GLY A 8 12.16 -0.23 1.85
N GLU A 9 11.18 -0.51 0.99
CA GLU A 9 10.94 0.29 -0.23
C GLU A 9 10.27 1.62 0.10
N THR A 10 10.72 2.69 -0.57
CA THR A 10 10.12 4.02 -0.46
C THR A 10 9.03 4.18 -1.52
N LEU A 11 7.83 4.46 -1.06
CA LEU A 11 6.62 4.64 -1.85
C LEU A 11 6.07 6.05 -1.66
N ILE A 12 5.20 6.47 -2.56
CA ILE A 12 4.40 7.67 -2.45
C ILE A 12 2.92 7.31 -2.34
N ILE A 13 2.22 7.99 -1.45
CA ILE A 13 0.77 7.87 -1.31
C ILE A 13 0.11 8.70 -2.42
N THR A 14 -0.67 8.09 -3.31
CA THR A 14 -1.28 8.79 -4.45
C THR A 14 -2.74 9.15 -4.21
N ASP A 15 -3.59 8.14 -4.01
CA ASP A 15 -5.05 8.28 -4.07
C ASP A 15 -5.74 8.03 -2.70
N ASP A 16 -5.12 8.43 -1.58
CA ASP A 16 -5.70 8.19 -0.24
C ASP A 16 -6.98 9.04 -0.04
N PRO A 17 -8.05 8.51 0.58
CA PRO A 17 -9.24 9.29 0.89
C PRO A 17 -8.97 10.50 1.80
N ASP A 18 -7.90 10.47 2.59
CA ASP A 18 -7.37 11.60 3.34
C ASP A 18 -6.38 12.38 2.48
N GLU A 19 -6.83 13.52 1.94
CA GLU A 19 -6.01 14.36 1.05
C GLU A 19 -4.72 14.85 1.71
N SER A 20 -4.68 14.96 3.05
CA SER A 20 -3.48 15.39 3.78
C SER A 20 -2.33 14.39 3.72
N LYS A 21 -2.60 13.14 3.34
CA LYS A 21 -1.60 12.07 3.19
C LYS A 21 -1.08 11.92 1.77
N ARG A 22 -1.81 12.45 0.78
CA ARG A 22 -1.43 12.36 -0.64
C ARG A 22 -0.11 13.09 -0.89
N GLY A 23 0.72 12.53 -1.76
CA GLY A 23 2.06 13.04 -2.08
C GLY A 23 3.11 12.79 -0.99
N LYS A 24 2.75 12.14 0.13
CA LYS A 24 3.71 11.86 1.20
C LYS A 24 4.56 10.64 0.88
N GLU A 25 5.87 10.78 1.07
CA GLU A 25 6.82 9.68 0.97
C GLU A 25 6.77 8.82 2.23
N VAL A 26 6.70 7.51 2.04
CA VAL A 26 6.59 6.54 3.12
C VAL A 26 7.42 5.31 2.83
N VAL A 27 7.91 4.66 3.89
CA VAL A 27 8.70 3.43 3.78
C VAL A 27 7.86 2.24 4.23
N VAL A 28 7.86 1.18 3.45
CA VAL A 28 7.21 -0.08 3.81
C VAL A 28 7.94 -0.74 4.96
N VAL A 29 7.22 -1.10 6.01
CA VAL A 29 7.76 -1.80 7.18
C VAL A 29 7.18 -3.20 7.36
N ASP A 30 6.04 -3.49 6.75
CA ASP A 30 5.38 -4.79 6.82
C ASP A 30 4.44 -5.00 5.61
N THR A 31 4.12 -6.25 5.29
CA THR A 31 3.23 -6.61 4.19
C THR A 31 2.17 -7.61 4.65
N PHE A 32 0.94 -7.41 4.19
CA PHE A 32 -0.19 -8.25 4.53
C PHE A 32 -0.98 -8.61 3.28
N HIS A 33 -1.15 -9.92 3.06
CA HIS A 33 -1.92 -10.47 1.95
C HIS A 33 -3.24 -11.01 2.44
N PHE A 34 -4.33 -10.67 1.76
CA PHE A 34 -5.62 -11.26 2.05
C PHE A 34 -6.49 -11.36 0.81
N ILE A 35 -7.37 -12.36 0.83
CA ILE A 35 -8.37 -12.57 -0.22
C ILE A 35 -9.71 -12.08 0.33
N ARG A 36 -10.23 -11.00 -0.26
CA ARG A 36 -11.55 -10.48 0.08
C ARG A 36 -12.58 -11.09 -0.85
N LYS A 37 -13.45 -11.93 -0.29
CA LYS A 37 -14.63 -12.42 -1.02
C LYS A 37 -15.70 -11.34 -1.06
N SER A 38 -16.15 -10.97 -2.25
CA SER A 38 -17.34 -10.13 -2.40
C SER A 38 -18.56 -10.91 -1.91
N LYS A 39 -19.44 -10.27 -1.15
CA LYS A 39 -20.75 -10.86 -0.81
C LYS A 39 -21.77 -10.72 -1.94
N VAL A 40 -21.46 -9.90 -2.95
CA VAL A 40 -22.39 -9.48 -4.01
C VAL A 40 -22.06 -10.15 -5.35
N SER A 41 -20.83 -10.67 -5.51
CA SER A 41 -20.40 -11.39 -6.70
C SER A 41 -19.58 -12.61 -6.30
N GLU A 42 -19.60 -13.69 -7.09
CA GLU A 42 -18.73 -14.87 -6.92
C GLU A 42 -17.24 -14.58 -7.23
N SER A 43 -16.83 -13.32 -7.13
CA SER A 43 -15.47 -12.87 -7.40
C SER A 43 -14.72 -12.69 -6.08
N ALA A 44 -13.59 -13.39 -5.96
CA ALA A 44 -12.61 -13.14 -4.93
C ALA A 44 -11.60 -12.11 -5.46
N VAL A 45 -11.33 -11.06 -4.67
CA VAL A 45 -10.30 -10.07 -4.98
C VAL A 45 -9.09 -10.37 -4.11
N ASP A 46 -7.96 -10.62 -4.77
CA ASP A 46 -6.66 -10.81 -4.14
C ASP A 46 -6.07 -9.42 -3.86
N LEU A 47 -5.78 -9.11 -2.59
CA LEU A 47 -5.41 -7.77 -2.12
C LEU A 47 -4.14 -7.80 -1.28
N TRP A 48 -3.35 -6.74 -1.42
CA TRP A 48 -2.20 -6.46 -0.59
C TRP A 48 -2.39 -5.15 0.18
N GLU A 49 -2.02 -5.18 1.45
CA GLU A 49 -1.89 -4.02 2.32
C GLU A 49 -0.45 -3.91 2.82
N TYR A 50 0.01 -2.69 2.92
CA TYR A 50 1.38 -2.37 3.30
C TYR A 50 1.33 -1.50 4.55
N LYS A 51 2.03 -1.94 5.60
CA LYS A 51 2.23 -1.09 6.76
C LYS A 51 3.35 -0.12 6.41
N VAL A 52 3.07 1.16 6.53
CA VAL A 52 4.02 2.20 6.14
C VAL A 52 4.31 3.14 7.29
N LYS A 53 5.49 3.76 7.22
CA LYS A 53 5.90 4.83 8.12
C LYS A 53 6.36 6.05 7.34
N ASP A 54 6.09 7.22 7.89
CA ASP A 54 6.81 8.43 7.50
C ASP A 54 8.12 8.54 8.30
N GLU A 55 8.84 9.65 8.11
CA GLU A 55 10.09 9.93 8.83
C GLU A 55 9.94 9.95 10.36
N THR A 56 8.72 10.16 10.86
CA THR A 56 8.44 10.42 12.27
C THR A 56 7.70 9.28 12.98
N ARG A 57 6.81 8.56 12.29
CA ARG A 57 5.91 7.56 12.88
C ARG A 57 5.33 6.58 11.87
N ILE A 58 4.83 5.46 12.40
CA ILE A 58 3.99 4.52 11.65
C ILE A 58 2.68 5.22 11.27
N MET A 59 2.32 5.20 9.99
CA MET A 59 1.06 5.77 9.48
C MET A 59 -0.09 4.76 9.48
N GLY A 60 0.21 3.46 9.53
CA GLY A 60 -0.76 2.39 9.53
C GLY A 60 -0.67 1.52 8.29
N TRP A 61 -1.74 0.77 8.02
CA TRP A 61 -1.88 -0.07 6.83
C TRP A 61 -2.54 0.73 5.71
N ILE A 62 -1.97 0.68 4.52
CA ILE A 62 -2.47 1.31 3.31
C ILE A 62 -2.56 0.25 2.21
N SER A 63 -3.68 0.21 1.50
CA SER A 63 -3.90 -0.74 0.42
C SER A 63 -3.01 -0.43 -0.78
N GLU A 64 -2.62 -1.47 -1.52
CA GLU A 64 -1.72 -1.38 -2.68
C GLU A 64 -2.10 -0.29 -3.69
N TYR A 65 -3.39 -0.11 -3.95
CA TYR A 65 -3.89 0.82 -4.97
C TYR A 65 -3.66 2.30 -4.64
N HIS A 66 -3.38 2.62 -3.38
CA HIS A 66 -3.08 3.98 -2.94
C HIS A 66 -1.57 4.27 -2.90
N LEU A 67 -0.73 3.32 -3.33
CA LEU A 67 0.72 3.39 -3.23
C LEU A 67 1.38 3.23 -4.60
N GLU A 68 2.38 4.05 -4.86
CA GLU A 68 3.25 3.91 -6.03
C GLU A 68 4.72 3.89 -5.62
N SER A 69 5.53 3.11 -6.34
CA SER A 69 6.97 3.09 -6.11
C SER A 69 7.60 4.34 -6.72
N LEU A 70 8.40 5.05 -5.92
CA LEU A 70 9.14 6.23 -6.37
C LEU A 70 10.37 5.86 -7.21
N ILE A 71 10.83 4.62 -7.10
CA ILE A 71 11.92 4.11 -7.91
C ILE A 71 11.33 3.62 -9.23
N LYS A 72 11.38 4.49 -10.25
CA LYS A 72 11.25 4.00 -11.63
C LYS A 72 12.38 3.03 -11.88
N THR A 73 12.05 1.76 -12.08
CA THR A 73 12.98 0.78 -12.68
C THR A 73 13.52 1.41 -13.96
N ILE A 74 14.82 1.69 -13.98
CA ILE A 74 15.58 2.11 -15.17
C ILE A 74 15.75 0.90 -16.08
#